data_AF-A0A7V0ISC1-F1
#
_entry.id   AF-A0A7V0ISC1-F1
#
_cell.length_a   1.000
_cell.length_b   1.000
_cell.length_c   1.000
_cell.angle_alpha   90.00
_cell.angle_beta   90.00
_cell.angle_gamma   90.00
#
_symmetry.space_group_name_H-M   'P 1'
#
loop_
_entity.id
_entity.type
_entity.pdbx_description
1 polymer ?
#
loop_
_entity_poly.entity_id
_entity_poly.type
_entity_poly.pdbx_seq_one_letter_code
_entity_poly.pdbx_strand_id
1 'polypeptide(L)'
;MSNSASQPAGNGSFAEISDRTVDPPWVERLLMLHRKVRQAVAQASYAGAGTRNAKGDDVKLFDLAANNATLTVLRKLQLPLVVDSEESGRLEIGYGTPRHRLV
;
A
#
# COMPACT_ATOMS: atom_id res chain seq x y z
N MET A 1 -39.57 -49.46 -24.66
CA MET A 1 -39.91 -48.09 -24.26
C MET A 1 -38.65 -47.42 -23.72
N SER A 2 -38.29 -46.28 -24.32
CA SER A 2 -37.45 -45.17 -23.83
C SER A 2 -35.96 -45.36 -23.49
N ASN A 3 -35.12 -44.62 -24.24
CA ASN A 3 -33.74 -44.18 -24.00
C ASN A 3 -33.59 -43.36 -22.69
N SER A 4 -32.39 -43.34 -22.09
CA SER A 4 -31.50 -42.15 -22.14
C SER A 4 -30.31 -42.17 -21.15
N ALA A 5 -29.17 -41.73 -21.71
CA ALA A 5 -28.16 -40.81 -21.17
C ALA A 5 -27.03 -41.29 -20.24
N SER A 6 -25.84 -41.21 -20.85
CA SER A 6 -24.48 -41.07 -20.33
C SER A 6 -24.27 -39.95 -19.29
N GLN A 7 -23.34 -40.15 -18.35
CA GLN A 7 -22.08 -39.38 -18.21
C GLN A 7 -21.24 -39.86 -17.00
N PRO A 8 -19.90 -39.88 -17.11
CA PRO A 8 -19.01 -40.16 -15.99
C PRO A 8 -18.85 -38.92 -15.10
N ALA A 9 -18.84 -39.13 -13.78
CA ALA A 9 -18.48 -38.12 -12.81
C ALA A 9 -17.01 -37.72 -13.02
N GLY A 10 -16.79 -36.46 -13.41
CA GLY A 10 -15.46 -35.87 -13.46
C GLY A 10 -14.89 -35.73 -12.06
N ASN A 11 -13.95 -36.62 -11.71
CA ASN A 11 -13.04 -36.41 -10.60
C ASN A 11 -11.98 -35.39 -11.04
N GLY A 12 -12.25 -34.12 -10.77
CA GLY A 12 -11.26 -33.04 -10.83
C GLY A 12 -11.05 -32.47 -9.45
N SER A 13 -10.30 -33.18 -8.60
CA SER A 13 -9.70 -32.60 -7.40
C SER A 13 -8.32 -32.01 -7.76
N PHE A 14 -8.03 -30.89 -7.11
CA PHE A 14 -6.71 -30.27 -6.99
C PHE A 14 -6.20 -29.45 -8.19
N ALA A 15 -6.57 -28.18 -8.22
CA ALA A 15 -5.67 -27.12 -8.62
C ALA A 15 -6.04 -25.87 -7.82
N GLU A 16 -5.46 -25.77 -6.63
CA GLU A 16 -4.79 -24.55 -6.17
C GLU A 16 -5.43 -23.27 -6.71
N ILE A 17 -6.53 -22.84 -6.08
CA ILE A 17 -6.92 -21.44 -6.13
C ILE A 17 -5.77 -20.75 -5.40
N SER A 18 -4.73 -20.36 -6.14
CA SER A 18 -3.77 -19.38 -5.69
C SER A 18 -4.61 -18.27 -5.08
N ASP A 19 -4.36 -18.01 -3.80
CA ASP A 19 -4.83 -16.86 -3.06
C ASP A 19 -4.33 -15.61 -3.79
N ARG A 20 -4.93 -15.31 -4.94
CA ARG A 20 -4.82 -14.04 -5.63
C ARG A 20 -5.62 -13.11 -4.74
N THR A 21 -4.96 -12.64 -3.69
CA THR A 21 -5.36 -11.46 -2.95
C THR A 21 -5.59 -10.41 -4.03
N VAL A 22 -6.87 -10.16 -4.35
CA VAL A 22 -7.22 -9.16 -5.34
C VAL A 22 -6.71 -7.87 -4.76
N ASP A 23 -5.73 -7.32 -5.47
CA ASP A 23 -5.07 -6.10 -5.10
C ASP A 23 -6.13 -5.04 -4.80
N PRO A 24 -6.20 -4.51 -3.55
CA PRO A 24 -7.28 -3.62 -3.17
C PRO A 24 -7.35 -2.43 -4.13
N PRO A 25 -8.54 -1.98 -4.56
CA PRO A 25 -8.65 -0.77 -5.36
C PRO A 25 -7.90 0.40 -4.70
N TRP A 26 -7.41 1.34 -5.51
CA TRP A 26 -6.70 2.51 -4.99
C TRP A 26 -7.48 3.27 -3.92
N VAL A 27 -8.80 3.32 -4.02
CA VAL A 27 -9.67 3.91 -3.00
C VAL A 27 -9.45 3.27 -1.63
N GLU A 28 -9.43 1.93 -1.56
CA GLU A 28 -9.22 1.20 -0.30
C GLU A 28 -7.80 1.40 0.23
N ARG A 29 -6.80 1.40 -0.64
CA ARG A 29 -5.40 1.66 -0.27
C ARG A 29 -5.22 3.05 0.33
N LEU A 30 -5.81 4.07 -0.29
CA LEU A 30 -5.76 5.45 0.19
C LEU A 30 -6.53 5.63 1.50
N LEU A 31 -7.66 4.94 1.68
CA LEU A 31 -8.39 4.91 2.95
C LEU A 31 -7.56 4.27 4.08
N MET A 32 -6.89 3.15 3.80
CA MET A 32 -5.99 2.51 4.76
C MET A 32 -4.83 3.45 5.14
N LEU A 33 -4.20 4.07 4.14
CA LEU A 33 -3.13 5.04 4.33
C LEU A 33 -3.60 6.21 5.21
N HIS A 34 -4.73 6.83 4.86
CA HIS A 34 -5.30 7.93 5.64
C HIS A 34 -5.53 7.55 7.11
N ARG A 35 -6.14 6.39 7.38
CA ARG A 35 -6.39 5.92 8.75
C ARG A 35 -5.09 5.75 9.54
N LYS A 36 -4.06 5.15 8.93
CA LYS A 36 -2.77 4.91 9.58
C LYS A 36 -1.98 6.19 9.82
N VAL A 37 -1.96 7.09 8.85
CA VAL A 37 -1.33 8.41 8.99
C VAL A 37 -2.03 9.22 10.07
N ARG A 38 -3.38 9.28 10.06
CA ARG A 38 -4.16 9.99 11.08
C ARG A 38 -3.88 9.45 12.48
N GLN A 39 -3.79 8.14 12.66
CA GLN A 39 -3.44 7.53 13.94
C GLN A 39 -2.03 7.92 14.39
N ALA A 40 -1.03 7.88 13.50
CA ALA A 40 0.35 8.22 13.83
C ALA A 40 0.49 9.71 14.21
N VAL A 41 -0.11 10.60 13.42
CA VAL A 41 -0.10 12.05 13.68
C VAL A 41 -0.78 12.40 14.99
N ALA A 42 -1.90 11.74 15.32
CA ALA A 42 -2.61 11.97 16.58
C ALA A 42 -1.77 11.62 17.84
N GLN A 43 -0.74 10.79 17.68
CA GLN A 43 0.18 10.40 18.77
C GLN A 43 1.51 11.20 18.73
N ALA A 44 1.70 12.05 17.73
CA ALA A 44 2.93 12.80 17.54
C ALA A 44 2.85 14.19 18.15
N SER A 45 4.00 14.72 18.56
CA SER A 45 4.13 16.09 19.08
C SER A 45 4.17 17.12 17.96
N TYR A 46 3.75 18.36 18.26
CA TYR A 46 3.92 19.53 17.39
C TYR A 46 5.32 20.15 17.47
N ALA A 47 6.19 19.63 18.33
CA ALA A 47 7.56 20.15 18.48
C ALA A 47 8.36 20.01 17.17
N GLY A 48 9.33 20.92 17.01
CA GLY A 48 10.29 20.84 15.91
C GLY A 48 11.13 19.57 16.01
N ALA A 49 11.42 18.96 14.86
CA ALA A 49 12.28 17.79 14.74
C ALA A 49 13.79 18.15 14.69
N GLY A 50 14.13 19.45 14.75
CA GLY A 50 15.52 19.92 14.67
C GLY A 50 16.15 19.79 13.29
N THR A 51 15.34 19.57 12.25
CA THR A 51 15.77 19.39 10.86
C THR A 51 14.94 20.27 9.93
N ARG A 52 15.44 20.45 8.70
CA ARG A 52 14.74 21.17 7.62
C ARG A 52 14.53 20.26 6.43
N ASN A 53 13.38 20.41 5.78
CA ASN A 53 13.08 19.64 4.56
C ASN A 53 13.78 20.27 3.33
N ALA A 54 13.57 19.67 2.15
CA ALA A 54 14.19 20.10 0.90
C ALA A 54 13.80 21.53 0.47
N LYS A 55 12.72 22.09 1.01
CA LYS A 55 12.27 23.46 0.78
C LYS A 55 12.82 24.46 1.81
N GLY A 56 13.52 23.95 2.83
CA GLY A 56 14.09 24.76 3.91
C GLY A 56 13.12 25.01 5.07
N ASP A 57 11.95 24.38 5.08
CA ASP A 57 10.96 24.52 6.15
C ASP A 57 11.38 23.69 7.37
N ASP A 58 11.12 24.20 8.56
CA ASP A 58 11.37 23.47 9.81
C ASP A 58 10.39 22.30 9.92
N VAL A 59 10.94 21.09 9.96
CA VAL A 59 10.18 19.85 10.05
C VAL A 59 9.66 19.67 11.47
N LYS A 60 8.39 19.32 11.62
CA LYS A 60 7.80 18.98 12.92
C LYS A 60 7.74 17.47 13.11
N LEU A 61 7.71 17.03 14.36
CA LEU A 61 7.69 15.60 14.67
C LEU A 61 6.47 14.87 14.08
N PHE A 62 5.34 15.55 13.89
CA PHE A 62 4.19 14.96 13.20
C PHE A 62 4.38 14.84 11.69
N ASP A 63 5.18 15.70 11.05
CA ASP A 63 5.51 15.58 9.62
C ASP A 63 6.29 14.27 9.40
N LEU A 64 7.28 14.01 10.26
CA LEU A 64 8.04 12.76 10.28
C LEU A 64 7.15 11.55 10.58
N ALA A 65 6.23 11.67 11.54
CA ALA A 65 5.30 10.59 11.88
C ALA A 65 4.38 10.25 10.70
N ALA A 66 3.88 11.26 9.99
CA ALA A 66 3.05 11.08 8.80
C ALA A 66 3.83 10.40 7.67
N ASN A 67 5.03 10.89 7.36
CA ASN A 67 5.90 10.32 6.34
C ASN A 67 6.25 8.84 6.64
N ASN A 68 6.66 8.55 7.87
CA ASN A 68 7.03 7.19 8.28
C ASN A 68 5.84 6.22 8.24
N ALA A 69 4.65 6.68 8.66
CA ALA A 69 3.43 5.88 8.58
C ALA A 69 3.05 5.57 7.12
N THR A 70 3.13 6.57 6.24
CA THR A 70 2.91 6.41 4.79
C THR A 70 3.85 5.37 4.19
N LEU A 71 5.16 5.52 4.37
CA LEU A 71 6.15 4.59 3.82
C LEU A 71 5.98 3.17 4.37
N THR A 72 5.60 3.03 5.64
CA THR A 72 5.30 1.72 6.25
C THR A 72 4.11 1.04 5.58
N VAL A 73 3.03 1.78 5.30
CA VAL A 73 1.85 1.24 4.61
C VAL A 73 2.19 0.86 3.17
N LEU A 74 2.87 1.75 2.44
CA LEU A 74 3.20 1.52 1.03
C LEU A 74 4.14 0.32 0.84
N ARG A 75 5.12 0.13 1.72
CA ARG A 75 5.99 -1.06 1.70
C ARG A 75 5.21 -2.36 1.94
N LYS A 76 4.16 -2.33 2.76
CA LYS A 76 3.30 -3.49 3.02
C LYS A 76 2.40 -3.87 1.84
N LEU A 77 2.09 -2.92 0.96
CA LEU A 77 1.33 -3.20 -0.26
C LEU A 77 2.13 -4.06 -1.26
N GLN A 78 3.46 -4.10 -1.15
CA GLN A 78 4.35 -4.85 -2.05
C GLN A 78 4.16 -4.52 -3.55
N LEU A 79 3.65 -3.32 -3.86
CA LEU A 79 3.46 -2.83 -5.22
C LEU A 79 4.67 -2.03 -5.69
N PRO A 80 5.05 -2.14 -6.98
CA PRO A 80 6.05 -1.26 -7.58
C PRO A 80 5.50 0.18 -7.70
N LEU A 81 6.08 1.10 -6.94
CA LEU A 81 5.63 2.49 -6.80
C LEU A 81 6.82 3.46 -6.79
N VAL A 82 6.60 4.65 -7.36
CA VAL A 82 7.46 5.82 -7.09
C VAL A 82 6.73 6.69 -6.07
N VAL A 83 7.43 7.16 -5.04
CA VAL A 83 6.92 8.06 -4.02
C VAL A 83 7.82 9.28 -3.95
N ASP A 84 7.29 10.46 -4.22
CA ASP A 84 7.98 11.71 -3.94
C ASP A 84 7.43 12.31 -2.66
N SER A 85 8.21 12.23 -1.59
CA SER A 85 7.84 12.80 -0.29
C SER A 85 8.63 14.07 -0.06
N GLU A 86 7.97 15.11 0.47
CA GLU A 86 8.64 16.32 0.94
C GLU A 86 9.70 16.01 2.01
N GLU A 87 9.44 15.01 2.85
CA GLU A 87 10.29 14.65 3.99
C GLU A 87 11.38 13.62 3.65
N SER A 88 11.38 13.04 2.46
CA SER A 88 12.33 11.96 2.10
C SER A 88 12.78 11.97 0.64
N GLY A 89 12.34 12.95 -0.15
CA GLY A 89 12.60 13.00 -1.57
C GLY A 89 11.96 11.83 -2.33
N ARG A 90 12.55 11.47 -3.46
CA ARG A 90 12.07 10.39 -4.32
C ARG A 90 12.52 9.03 -3.81
N LEU A 91 11.57 8.11 -3.70
CA LEU A 91 11.75 6.73 -3.26
C LEU A 91 11.09 5.77 -4.26
N GLU A 92 11.75 4.66 -4.54
CA GLU A 92 11.17 3.55 -5.29
C GLU A 92 10.88 2.40 -4.33
N ILE A 93 9.63 1.91 -4.33
CA ILE A 93 9.12 0.88 -3.42
C ILE A 93 8.65 -0.31 -4.25
N GLY A 94 8.90 -1.52 -3.75
CA GLY A 94 8.47 -2.77 -4.40
C GLY A 94 9.39 -3.22 -5.53
N TYR A 95 9.05 -4.35 -6.15
CA TYR A 95 9.81 -4.94 -7.25
C TYR A 95 9.00 -4.89 -8.56
N GLY A 96 9.69 -4.70 -9.68
CA GLY A 96 9.10 -4.57 -11.01
C GLY A 96 8.96 -3.11 -11.45
N THR A 97 8.39 -2.90 -12.65
CA THR A 97 8.26 -1.55 -13.22
C THR A 97 7.12 -0.78 -12.54
N PRO A 98 7.38 0.38 -11.90
CA PRO A 98 6.34 1.20 -11.30
C PRO A 98 5.32 1.66 -12.33
N ARG A 99 4.03 1.47 -12.00
CA ARG A 99 2.91 1.96 -12.83
C ARG A 99 2.26 3.21 -12.27
N HIS A 100 2.56 3.54 -11.01
CA HIS A 100 1.95 4.63 -10.29
C HIS A 100 3.02 5.43 -9.56
N ARG A 101 2.79 6.74 -9.49
CA ARG A 101 3.61 7.70 -8.78
C ARG A 101 2.71 8.43 -7.78
N LEU A 102 3.12 8.41 -6.52
CA LEU A 102 2.47 9.18 -5.45
C LEU A 102 3.35 10.39 -5.16
N VAL A 103 2.72 11.56 -5.06
CA VAL A 103 3.35 12.86 -4.82
C VAL A 103 2.62 13.54 -3.67
#